data_AF-A0A2V6CWH4-F1
#
_entry.id   AF-A0A2V6CWH4-F1
#
_cell.length_a   1.000
_cell.length_b   1.000
_cell.length_c   1.000
_cell.angle_alpha   90.00
_cell.angle_beta   90.00
_cell.angle_gamma   90.00
#
_symmetry.space_group_name_H-M   'P 1'
#
loop_
_entity.id
_entity.type
_entity.pdbx_description
1 polymer ?
#
loop_
_entity_poly.entity_id
_entity_poly.type
_entity_poly.pdbx_seq_one_letter_code
_entity_poly.pdbx_strand_id
1 'polypeptide(L)'
;MGRLFKLRRLIRTARGIDFSILRKLGKAGPTLLACALFAVRPGLAQDAVRPSLAGEEAAEARRQDIEHIPYNLLTGAIKYRISATLGFEYNDNINLAEHNPKSDFIIHPQVTINALWPLTQLNTLRLDIGLGYAFYLDHSSQNTNGVLLTPGSQLALDVFVGDFRINFHDRFSLQQAR
;
A
#
# COMPACT_ATOMS: atom_id res chain seq x y z
N MET A 1 -24.01 -31.73 -70.08
CA MET A 1 -22.54 -31.65 -70.28
C MET A 1 -21.98 -30.65 -69.28
N GLY A 2 -21.06 -31.11 -68.41
CA GLY A 2 -20.11 -30.38 -67.53
C GLY A 2 -20.57 -29.15 -66.72
N ARG A 3 -20.60 -29.15 -65.38
CA ARG A 3 -19.51 -29.21 -64.36
C ARG A 3 -19.03 -27.81 -63.90
N LEU A 4 -18.84 -27.73 -62.57
CA LEU A 4 -17.95 -26.81 -61.80
C LEU A 4 -18.34 -25.33 -61.69
N PHE A 5 -17.99 -24.56 -60.66
CA PHE A 5 -17.67 -24.73 -59.22
C PHE A 5 -17.42 -23.27 -58.72
N LYS A 6 -17.82 -22.97 -57.48
CA LYS A 6 -17.28 -21.97 -56.52
C LYS A 6 -17.13 -20.46 -56.87
N LEU A 7 -17.80 -19.66 -56.02
CA LEU A 7 -17.25 -18.72 -55.02
C LEU A 7 -16.11 -17.74 -55.42
N ARG A 8 -16.38 -16.42 -55.32
CA ARG A 8 -15.62 -15.43 -54.50
C ARG A 8 -16.07 -13.97 -54.71
N ARG A 9 -16.20 -13.24 -53.58
CA ARG A 9 -16.00 -11.78 -53.31
C ARG A 9 -16.57 -10.74 -54.30
N LEU A 10 -17.30 -9.73 -53.77
CA LEU A 10 -16.73 -8.39 -53.52
C LEU A 10 -17.70 -7.47 -52.73
N ILE A 11 -17.07 -6.69 -51.85
CA ILE A 11 -17.54 -5.56 -51.05
C ILE A 11 -17.94 -4.36 -51.93
N ARG A 12 -18.95 -3.55 -51.52
CA ARG A 12 -19.00 -2.05 -51.55
C ARG A 12 -20.44 -1.55 -51.26
N THR A 13 -20.69 -0.93 -50.11
CA THR A 13 -20.69 0.54 -49.86
C THR A 13 -22.11 1.12 -49.81
N ALA A 14 -22.64 1.33 -48.61
CA ALA A 14 -23.76 2.24 -48.37
C ALA A 14 -23.21 3.51 -47.71
N ARG A 15 -23.27 4.61 -48.46
CA ARG A 15 -22.96 5.98 -48.05
C ARG A 15 -24.18 6.58 -47.32
N GLY A 16 -23.90 7.46 -46.35
CA GLY A 16 -24.80 8.57 -46.00
C GLY A 16 -25.19 8.63 -44.53
N ILE A 17 -24.32 9.16 -43.67
CA ILE A 17 -24.74 9.70 -42.37
C ILE A 17 -24.71 11.22 -42.49
N ASP A 18 -25.88 11.83 -42.27
CA ASP A 18 -26.13 13.27 -42.29
C ASP A 18 -25.44 13.95 -41.08
N PHE A 19 -24.56 14.91 -41.36
CA PHE A 19 -23.75 15.62 -40.35
C PHE A 19 -24.47 16.82 -39.70
N SER A 20 -25.75 17.04 -39.97
CA SER A 20 -26.51 18.16 -39.40
C SER A 20 -26.82 18.03 -37.90
N ILE A 21 -26.70 16.83 -37.32
CA ILE A 21 -26.97 16.58 -35.88
C ILE A 21 -25.81 17.06 -34.98
N LEU A 22 -24.61 17.29 -35.54
CA LEU A 22 -23.39 17.59 -34.78
C LEU A 22 -23.16 19.09 -34.48
N ARG A 23 -24.18 19.96 -34.58
CA ARG A 23 -24.04 21.41 -34.26
C ARG A 23 -24.75 21.87 -32.99
N LYS A 24 -25.49 21.01 -32.28
CA LYS A 24 -26.22 21.40 -31.05
C LYS A 24 -25.62 20.90 -29.73
N LEU A 25 -24.48 20.23 -29.74
CA LEU A 25 -23.87 19.70 -28.51
C LEU A 25 -22.69 20.55 -28.02
N GLY A 26 -22.95 21.83 -27.77
CA GLY A 26 -21.92 22.79 -27.36
C GLY A 26 -21.56 22.84 -25.88
N LYS A 27 -22.22 22.08 -24.98
CA LYS A 27 -22.02 22.24 -23.52
C LYS A 27 -22.24 20.98 -22.66
N ALA A 28 -21.93 19.78 -23.15
CA ALA A 28 -22.10 18.53 -22.37
C ALA A 28 -20.90 17.56 -22.49
N GLY A 29 -19.69 18.12 -22.62
CA GLY A 29 -18.46 17.35 -22.83
C GLY A 29 -17.98 16.47 -21.66
N PRO A 30 -18.12 16.84 -20.37
CA PRO A 30 -17.50 16.04 -19.31
C PRO A 30 -18.39 14.92 -18.77
N THR A 31 -19.72 15.01 -18.90
CA THR A 31 -20.65 14.08 -18.25
C THR A 31 -20.82 12.76 -19.02
N LEU A 32 -20.69 12.79 -20.35
CA LEU A 32 -20.82 11.57 -21.17
C LEU A 32 -19.57 10.68 -21.11
N LEU A 33 -18.39 11.24 -20.82
CA LEU A 33 -17.15 10.47 -20.63
C LEU A 33 -17.18 9.68 -19.31
N ALA A 34 -17.81 10.22 -18.27
CA ALA A 34 -17.95 9.56 -16.98
C ALA A 34 -18.86 8.31 -17.05
N CYS A 35 -19.94 8.34 -17.83
CA CYS A 35 -20.81 7.17 -18.00
C CYS A 35 -20.19 6.06 -18.87
N ALA A 36 -19.29 6.39 -19.79
CA ALA A 36 -18.59 5.39 -20.61
C ALA A 36 -17.59 4.55 -19.80
N LEU A 37 -17.03 5.10 -18.71
CA LEU A 37 -16.14 4.37 -17.80
C LEU A 37 -16.88 3.37 -16.89
N PHE A 38 -18.19 3.53 -16.68
CA PHE A 38 -19.02 2.62 -15.86
C PHE A 38 -19.74 1.53 -16.67
N ALA A 39 -19.68 1.56 -18.01
CA ALA A 39 -20.40 0.61 -18.87
C ALA A 39 -19.56 -0.59 -19.34
N VAL A 40 -18.35 -0.78 -18.81
CA VAL A 40 -17.56 -2.00 -19.07
C VAL A 40 -18.21 -3.16 -18.32
N ARG A 41 -19.08 -3.90 -19.00
CA ARG A 41 -19.43 -5.26 -18.57
C ARG A 41 -18.16 -6.10 -18.58
N PRO A 42 -17.76 -6.76 -17.49
CA PRO A 42 -16.71 -7.76 -17.58
C PRO A 42 -17.27 -8.89 -18.44
N GLY A 43 -16.87 -8.91 -19.72
CA GLY A 43 -17.03 -10.10 -20.54
C GLY A 43 -16.29 -11.21 -19.81
N LEU A 44 -17.03 -12.20 -19.31
CA LEU A 44 -16.49 -13.44 -18.75
C LEU A 44 -15.87 -14.27 -19.88
N ALA A 45 -14.81 -13.74 -20.50
CA ALA A 45 -13.76 -14.56 -21.07
C ALA A 45 -12.74 -14.76 -19.94
N GLN A 46 -13.17 -15.40 -18.86
CA GLN A 46 -12.23 -15.96 -17.90
C GLN A 46 -11.64 -17.16 -18.61
N ASP A 47 -10.51 -16.94 -19.31
CA ASP A 47 -9.51 -18.00 -19.38
C ASP A 47 -9.32 -18.45 -17.94
N ALA A 48 -9.82 -19.65 -17.62
CA ALA A 48 -9.62 -20.26 -16.34
C ALA A 48 -8.12 -20.45 -16.20
N VAL A 49 -7.45 -19.45 -15.62
CA VAL A 49 -6.08 -19.54 -15.16
C VAL A 49 -6.08 -20.78 -14.28
N ARG A 50 -5.47 -21.86 -14.78
CA ARG A 50 -5.28 -23.06 -13.98
C ARG A 50 -4.52 -22.59 -12.74
N PRO A 51 -5.05 -22.77 -11.52
CA PRO A 51 -4.30 -22.45 -10.33
C PRO A 51 -3.00 -23.23 -10.41
N SER A 52 -1.88 -22.51 -10.44
CA SER A 52 -0.59 -23.15 -10.37
C SER A 52 -0.44 -23.72 -8.97
N LEU A 53 -0.07 -24.99 -8.89
CA LEU A 53 0.18 -25.66 -7.61
C LEU A 53 1.20 -24.88 -6.78
N ALA A 54 2.20 -24.29 -7.43
CA ALA A 54 3.23 -23.48 -6.78
C ALA A 54 2.68 -22.13 -6.25
N GLY A 55 1.73 -21.51 -6.95
CA GLY A 55 1.07 -20.29 -6.50
C GLY A 55 0.15 -20.55 -5.29
N GLU A 56 -0.56 -21.67 -5.31
CA GLU A 56 -1.44 -22.10 -4.21
C GLU A 56 -0.64 -22.52 -2.96
N GLU A 57 0.47 -23.24 -3.13
CA GLU A 57 1.38 -23.57 -2.02
C GLU A 57 2.01 -22.31 -1.40
N ALA A 58 2.47 -21.37 -2.23
CA ALA A 58 3.03 -20.11 -1.75
C ALA A 58 1.98 -19.25 -1.01
N ALA A 59 0.73 -19.30 -1.47
CA ALA A 59 -0.43 -18.67 -0.83
C ALA A 59 -0.75 -19.28 0.54
N GLU A 60 -0.82 -20.61 0.62
CA GLU A 60 -1.15 -21.36 1.84
C GLU A 60 -0.07 -21.16 2.92
N ALA A 61 1.21 -21.30 2.54
CA ALA A 61 2.34 -21.04 3.43
C ALA A 61 2.29 -19.61 3.99
N ARG A 62 1.89 -18.64 3.16
CA ARG A 62 1.77 -17.25 3.60
C ARG A 62 0.61 -17.01 4.55
N ARG A 63 -0.54 -17.68 4.35
CA ARG A 63 -1.64 -17.61 5.31
C ARG A 63 -1.19 -18.11 6.67
N GLN A 64 -0.49 -19.23 6.70
CA GLN A 64 0.06 -19.76 7.95
C GLN A 64 0.99 -18.74 8.61
N ASP A 65 1.91 -18.11 7.87
CA ASP A 65 2.75 -17.04 8.43
C ASP A 65 1.91 -15.91 9.06
N ILE A 66 0.89 -15.41 8.34
CA ILE A 66 0.04 -14.30 8.79
C ILE A 66 -0.81 -14.67 10.01
N GLU A 67 -1.23 -15.93 10.09
CA GLU A 67 -1.98 -16.46 11.24
C GLU A 67 -1.13 -16.42 12.51
N HIS A 68 0.15 -16.73 12.42
CA HIS A 68 1.09 -16.76 13.55
C HIS A 68 1.68 -15.40 13.93
N ILE A 69 1.39 -14.32 13.19
CA ILE A 69 1.87 -12.99 13.58
C ILE A 69 1.22 -12.57 14.90
N PRO A 70 2.02 -12.26 15.95
CA PRO A 70 1.48 -11.92 17.26
C PRO A 70 0.76 -10.58 17.23
N TYR A 71 -0.41 -10.54 17.87
CA TYR A 71 -1.24 -9.35 18.03
C TYR A 71 -1.79 -9.29 19.46
N ASN A 72 -2.15 -8.10 19.92
CA ASN A 72 -2.77 -7.89 21.24
C ASN A 72 -4.13 -7.21 21.16
N LEU A 73 -4.54 -6.76 19.97
CA LEU A 73 -5.85 -6.20 19.71
C LEU A 73 -6.33 -6.68 18.33
N LEU A 74 -7.59 -7.10 18.26
CA LEU A 74 -8.24 -7.51 17.01
C LEU A 74 -9.46 -6.63 16.79
N THR A 75 -9.61 -6.07 15.59
CA THR A 75 -10.79 -5.26 15.22
C THR A 75 -11.27 -5.67 13.83
N GLY A 76 -12.37 -6.43 13.80
CA GLY A 76 -12.85 -7.07 12.56
C GLY A 76 -11.80 -8.05 12.04
N ALA A 77 -11.33 -7.82 10.81
CA ALA A 77 -10.26 -8.61 10.20
C ALA A 77 -8.85 -8.07 10.53
N ILE A 78 -8.73 -6.87 11.13
CA ILE A 78 -7.44 -6.21 11.33
C ILE A 78 -6.82 -6.64 12.65
N LYS A 79 -5.59 -7.16 12.59
CA LYS A 79 -4.76 -7.52 13.74
C LYS A 79 -3.85 -6.35 14.08
N TYR A 80 -3.87 -5.91 15.33
CA TYR A 80 -3.03 -4.85 15.85
C TYR A 80 -2.09 -5.38 16.93
N ARG A 81 -0.84 -4.93 16.90
CA ARG A 81 0.12 -5.05 18.00
C ARG A 81 0.53 -3.65 18.42
N ILE A 82 0.06 -3.22 19.57
CA ILE A 82 0.38 -1.92 20.16
C ILE A 82 1.30 -2.15 21.35
N SER A 83 2.49 -1.54 21.35
CA SER A 83 3.41 -1.61 22.47
C SER A 83 3.84 -0.21 22.91
N ALA A 84 4.04 -0.05 24.21
CA ALA A 84 4.68 1.12 24.79
C ALA A 84 5.99 0.68 25.45
N THR A 85 7.03 1.50 25.30
CA THR A 85 8.36 1.24 25.85
C THR A 85 8.87 2.54 26.46
N LEU A 86 9.51 2.43 27.62
CA LEU A 86 10.12 3.57 28.30
C LEU A 86 11.61 3.27 28.46
N GLY A 87 12.44 4.05 27.80
CA GLY A 87 13.90 4.00 27.93
C GLY A 87 14.40 5.05 28.91
N PHE A 88 15.49 4.73 29.59
CA PHE A 88 16.21 5.66 30.47
C PHE A 88 17.67 5.65 30.06
N GLU A 89 18.26 6.82 29.90
CA GLU A 89 19.64 6.99 29.48
C GLU A 89 20.31 8.04 30.37
N TYR A 90 21.54 7.77 30.80
CA TYR A 90 22.38 8.79 31.40
C TYR A 90 23.51 9.09 30.43
N ASN A 91 23.66 10.35 30.06
CA ASN A 91 24.67 10.81 29.12
C ASN A 91 25.50 11.92 29.79
N ASP A 92 26.81 11.72 29.89
CA ASP A 92 27.72 12.65 30.55
C ASP A 92 28.13 13.84 29.65
N ASN A 93 27.80 13.79 28.36
CA ASN A 93 28.17 14.79 27.37
C ASN A 93 27.11 14.97 26.26
N ILE A 94 25.95 15.51 26.62
CA ILE A 94 24.84 15.72 25.69
C ILE A 94 25.17 16.72 24.57
N ASN A 95 26.08 17.66 24.84
CA ASN A 95 26.54 18.67 23.89
C ASN A 95 27.70 18.20 22.99
N LEU A 96 28.17 16.96 23.14
CA LEU A 96 29.30 16.39 22.39
C LEU A 96 30.55 17.29 22.37
N ALA A 97 30.86 17.95 23.49
CA ALA A 97 31.97 18.90 23.58
C ALA A 97 33.15 18.31 24.37
N GLU A 98 34.38 18.59 23.94
CA GLU A 98 35.60 18.21 24.69
C GLU A 98 35.81 19.07 25.94
N HIS A 99 35.37 20.32 25.90
CA HIS A 99 35.48 21.28 26.99
C HIS A 99 34.10 21.66 27.52
N ASN A 100 33.94 21.63 28.85
CA ASN A 100 32.67 21.84 29.55
C ASN A 100 31.54 20.89 29.07
N PRO A 101 31.74 19.56 29.19
CA PRO A 101 30.69 18.60 28.89
C PRO A 101 29.50 18.80 29.83
N LYS A 102 28.29 18.60 29.30
CA LYS A 102 27.05 18.68 30.06
C LYS A 102 26.48 17.28 30.23
N SER A 103 26.24 16.89 31.48
CA SER A 103 25.56 15.64 31.80
C SER A 103 24.05 15.84 31.86
N ASP A 104 23.30 14.81 31.53
CA ASP A 104 21.85 14.77 31.73
C ASP A 104 21.34 13.33 31.85
N PHE A 105 20.16 13.21 32.41
CA PHE A 105 19.35 12.01 32.38
C PHE A 105 18.21 12.19 31.39
N ILE A 106 18.08 11.26 30.46
CA ILE A 106 17.17 11.32 29.33
C ILE A 106 16.13 10.20 29.47
N ILE A 107 14.86 10.54 29.28
CA ILE A 107 13.75 9.60 29.26
C ILE A 107 13.20 9.48 27.84
N HIS A 108 13.12 8.26 27.34
CA HIS A 108 12.70 7.93 25.97
C HIS A 108 11.37 7.15 25.97
N PRO A 109 10.21 7.81 26.11
CA PRO A 109 8.94 7.15 25.85
C PRO A 109 8.78 6.87 24.35
N GLN A 110 8.38 5.65 24.04
CA GLN A 110 8.12 5.18 22.69
C GLN A 110 6.81 4.40 22.65
N VAL A 111 6.04 4.59 21.58
CA VAL A 111 4.85 3.78 21.26
C VAL A 111 5.04 3.20 19.86
N THR A 112 4.76 1.91 19.70
CA THR A 112 4.79 1.23 18.41
C THR A 112 3.41 0.65 18.10
N ILE A 113 2.95 0.87 16.88
CA ILE A 113 1.68 0.37 16.35
C ILE A 113 2.03 -0.44 15.10
N ASN A 114 1.76 -1.74 15.14
CA ASN A 114 1.79 -2.62 13.99
C ASN A 114 0.35 -3.01 13.67
N ALA A 115 -0.12 -2.77 12.45
CA ALA A 115 -1.43 -3.15 11.97
C ALA A 115 -1.27 -4.07 10.75
N LEU A 116 -2.02 -5.17 10.75
CA LEU A 116 -2.07 -6.13 9.67
C LEU A 116 -3.52 -6.34 9.28
N TRP A 117 -3.85 -6.00 8.04
CA TRP A 117 -5.18 -6.14 7.47
C TRP A 117 -5.14 -7.13 6.29
N PRO A 118 -5.72 -8.33 6.44
CA PRO A 118 -5.95 -9.23 5.32
C PRO A 118 -7.11 -8.68 4.49
N LEU A 119 -6.80 -8.10 3.32
CA LEU A 119 -7.79 -7.56 2.38
C LEU A 119 -8.54 -8.70 1.67
N THR A 120 -7.79 -9.76 1.34
CA THR A 120 -8.33 -11.02 0.82
C THR A 120 -7.60 -12.17 1.49
N GLN A 121 -7.92 -13.39 1.06
CA GLN A 121 -7.19 -14.59 1.47
C GLN A 121 -5.68 -14.56 1.20
N LEU A 122 -5.22 -13.71 0.26
CA LEU A 122 -3.83 -13.63 -0.19
C LEU A 122 -3.24 -12.22 -0.02
N ASN A 123 -4.07 -11.19 -0.23
CA ASN A 123 -3.61 -9.80 -0.24
C ASN A 123 -3.62 -9.25 1.18
N THR A 124 -2.49 -8.66 1.59
CA THR A 124 -2.31 -8.16 2.95
C THR A 124 -1.77 -6.74 2.92
N LEU A 125 -2.43 -5.86 3.67
CA LEU A 125 -1.93 -4.53 3.97
C LEU A 125 -1.29 -4.53 5.35
N ARG A 126 -0.07 -4.03 5.45
CA ARG A 126 0.69 -3.90 6.68
C ARG A 126 1.10 -2.45 6.89
N LEU A 127 0.88 -1.97 8.10
CA LEU A 127 1.32 -0.66 8.55
C LEU A 127 2.12 -0.84 9.83
N ASP A 128 3.35 -0.38 9.84
CA ASP A 128 4.18 -0.31 11.03
C ASP A 128 4.54 1.15 11.27
N ILE A 129 4.26 1.66 12.47
CA ILE A 129 4.62 3.02 12.87
C ILE A 129 5.19 2.95 14.29
N GLY A 130 6.36 3.55 14.51
CA GLY A 130 6.85 3.81 15.86
C GLY A 130 7.07 5.29 16.08
N LEU A 131 6.58 5.79 17.20
CA LEU A 131 6.62 7.19 17.63
C LEU A 131 7.43 7.26 18.93
N GLY A 132 8.44 8.12 18.97
CA GLY A 132 9.28 8.33 20.14
C GLY A 132 9.49 9.80 20.47
N TYR A 133 9.90 10.09 21.70
CA TYR A 133 10.28 11.42 22.15
C TYR A 133 11.46 11.29 23.12
N ALA A 134 12.36 12.28 23.16
CA ALA A 134 13.46 12.32 24.13
C ALA A 134 13.27 13.51 25.08
N PHE A 135 13.11 13.23 26.37
CA PHE A 135 13.01 14.22 27.44
C PHE A 135 14.34 14.30 28.21
N TYR A 136 15.00 15.44 28.13
CA TYR A 136 16.18 15.81 28.91
C TYR A 136 15.72 16.48 30.20
N LEU A 137 16.10 15.94 31.36
CA LEU A 137 15.59 16.42 32.65
C LEU A 137 16.21 17.77 33.05
N ASP A 138 17.52 17.91 32.89
CA ASP A 138 18.25 19.11 33.31
C ASP A 138 18.40 20.13 32.16
N HIS A 139 18.33 19.68 30.92
CA HIS A 139 18.52 20.50 29.72
C HIS A 139 17.32 20.40 28.76
N SER A 140 16.14 20.82 29.22
CA SER A 140 14.89 20.79 28.44
C SER A 140 14.95 21.50 27.08
N SER A 141 15.90 22.42 26.87
CA SER A 141 16.16 23.04 25.56
C SER A 141 16.69 22.07 24.52
N GLN A 142 17.16 20.89 24.92
CA GLN A 142 17.59 19.80 24.03
C GLN A 142 16.52 18.74 23.78
N ASN A 143 15.31 18.91 24.35
CA ASN A 143 14.20 18.03 24.06
C ASN A 143 13.90 17.98 22.57
N THR A 144 13.38 16.84 22.10
CA THR A 144 12.99 16.72 20.69
C THR A 144 11.90 17.75 20.35
N ASN A 145 12.04 18.48 19.25
CA ASN A 145 11.06 19.48 18.83
C ASN A 145 9.81 18.87 18.17
N GLY A 146 9.79 17.56 17.97
CA GLY A 146 8.70 16.82 17.36
C GLY A 146 8.75 15.34 17.73
N VAL A 147 7.87 14.55 17.11
CA VAL A 147 7.86 13.10 17.32
C VAL A 147 8.91 12.45 16.43
N LEU A 148 9.77 11.62 17.01
CA LEU A 148 10.73 10.80 16.27
C LEU A 148 9.97 9.63 15.65
N LEU A 149 10.13 9.44 14.33
CA LEU A 149 9.66 8.22 13.69
C LEU A 149 10.76 7.16 13.72
N THR A 150 10.44 5.99 14.26
CA THR A 150 11.43 4.92 14.39
C THR A 150 11.83 4.38 13.01
N PRO A 151 13.09 3.93 12.84
CA PRO A 151 13.62 3.40 11.57
C PRO A 151 12.94 2.13 11.01
N GLY A 152 11.86 1.64 11.63
CA GLY A 152 11.07 0.50 11.17
C GLY A 152 9.70 0.86 10.60
N SER A 153 9.37 2.15 10.54
CA SER A 153 8.05 2.60 10.09
C SER A 153 7.89 2.34 8.58
N GLN A 154 6.81 1.67 8.20
CA GLN A 154 6.57 1.25 6.82
C GLN A 154 5.09 1.08 6.52
N LEU A 155 4.75 1.23 5.24
CA LEU A 155 3.48 0.82 4.66
C LEU A 155 3.79 -0.22 3.58
N ALA A 156 3.18 -1.39 3.65
CA ALA A 156 3.40 -2.46 2.68
C ALA A 156 2.08 -3.12 2.25
N LEU A 157 1.91 -3.33 0.95
CA LEU A 157 0.79 -4.03 0.34
C LEU A 157 1.34 -5.21 -0.47
N ASP A 158 0.96 -6.41 -0.05
CA ASP A 158 1.16 -7.63 -0.82
C ASP A 158 -0.05 -7.89 -1.72
N VAL A 159 0.17 -8.03 -3.02
CA VAL A 159 -0.85 -8.39 -4.02
C VAL A 159 -0.42 -9.66 -4.74
N PHE A 160 -1.32 -10.65 -4.78
CA PHE A 160 -1.15 -11.86 -5.57
C PHE A 160 -1.97 -11.80 -6.86
N VAL A 161 -1.32 -12.05 -7.99
CA VAL A 161 -1.94 -12.12 -9.33
C VAL A 161 -1.49 -13.41 -10.00
N GLY A 162 -2.35 -14.43 -9.99
CA GLY A 162 -1.98 -15.78 -10.44
C GLY A 162 -0.81 -16.31 -9.61
N ASP A 163 0.30 -16.59 -10.29
CA ASP A 163 1.52 -17.15 -9.69
C ASP A 163 2.49 -16.09 -9.17
N PHE A 164 2.19 -14.81 -9.40
CA PHE A 164 3.08 -13.72 -9.08
C PHE A 164 2.66 -13.01 -7.78
N ARG A 165 3.65 -12.76 -6.92
CA ARG A 165 3.52 -11.87 -5.77
C ARG A 165 4.19 -10.54 -6.07
N ILE A 166 3.43 -9.47 -5.92
CA ILE A 166 3.93 -8.10 -6.03
C ILE A 166 3.84 -7.46 -4.64
N ASN A 167 4.97 -7.00 -4.11
CA ASN A 167 5.03 -6.27 -2.85
C ASN A 167 5.28 -4.79 -3.16
N PHE A 168 4.30 -3.95 -2.86
CA PHE A 168 4.45 -2.50 -2.85
C PHE A 168 4.80 -2.08 -1.44
N HIS A 169 5.90 -1.37 -1.24
CA HIS A 169 6.25 -0.90 0.09
C HIS A 169 6.90 0.48 0.06
N ASP A 170 6.63 1.23 1.13
CA ASP A 170 7.31 2.48 1.45
C ASP A 170 7.87 2.37 2.87
N ARG A 171 9.12 2.82 3.05
CA ARG A 171 9.81 2.87 4.34
C ARG A 171 10.17 4.31 4.59
N PHE A 172 9.63 4.86 5.66
CA PHE A 172 9.85 6.25 6.04
C PHE A 172 10.47 6.30 7.42
N SER A 173 11.48 7.15 7.55
CA SER A 173 12.08 7.51 8.83
C SER A 173 12.23 9.02 8.86
N LEU A 174 11.95 9.60 10.02
CA LEU A 174 12.18 11.01 10.27
C LEU A 174 13.02 11.12 11.53
N GLN A 175 14.28 11.48 11.31
CA GLN A 175 15.22 11.81 12.36
C GLN A 175 15.48 13.31 12.31
N GLN A 176 15.45 13.96 13.47
CA GLN A 176 15.73 15.39 13.55
C GLN A 176 17.20 15.64 13.14
N ALA A 177 17.40 16.53 12.16
CA ALA A 177 18.72 17.07 11.88
C ALA A 177 19.12 18.02 13.01
N ARG A 178 20.29 17.76 13.61
CA ARG A 178 20.89 18.59 14.66
C ARG A 178 21.61 19.77 14.05
#